data_AF-A0A1U7WMN4-F1
#
_entry.id   AF-A0A1U7WMN4-F1
#
_cell.length_a   1.000
_cell.length_b   1.000
_cell.length_c   1.000
_cell.angle_alpha   90.00
_cell.angle_beta   90.00
_cell.angle_gamma   90.00
#
_symmetry.space_group_name_H-M   'P 1'
#
loop_
_entity.id
_entity.type
_entity.pdbx_description
1 polymer ?
#
loop_
_entity_poly.entity_id
_entity_poly.type
_entity_poly.pdbx_seq_one_letter_code
_entity_poly.pdbx_strand_id
1 'polypeptide(L)'
;MKKKKDGTREWVEPRAARVYEAYQQRFEEWRQSQPDSEDGSSTQVSLNDVASIWTQVVGGAKKGRTYGLGSQYSVGCSTTLLPGDASYSQDHEEEEALRKEVEELKEEQKEDRTNFNKLQSLVEKFMSGRPFGPSNGEDGGDNEF
;
A
#
# COMPACT_ATOMS: atom_id res chain seq x y z
N MET A 1 -12.95 28.31 1.98
CA MET A 1 -12.85 28.91 3.35
C MET A 1 -12.24 30.30 3.22
N LYS A 2 -12.74 31.28 3.94
CA LYS A 2 -12.17 32.63 3.98
C LYS A 2 -11.53 32.86 5.34
N LYS A 3 -10.25 33.26 5.34
CA LYS A 3 -9.57 33.71 6.56
C LYS A 3 -9.87 35.19 6.76
N LYS A 4 -10.36 35.55 7.95
CA LYS A 4 -10.63 36.93 8.35
C LYS A 4 -9.35 37.54 8.96
N LYS A 5 -9.35 38.86 9.18
CA LYS A 5 -8.17 39.59 9.69
C LYS A 5 -7.78 39.17 11.11
N ASP A 6 -8.76 38.74 11.89
CA ASP A 6 -8.66 38.16 13.23
C ASP A 6 -8.20 36.69 13.24
N GLY A 7 -7.93 36.10 12.07
CA GLY A 7 -7.42 34.73 11.96
C GLY A 7 -8.51 33.66 11.90
N THR A 8 -9.75 34.00 12.25
CA THR A 8 -10.92 33.12 12.15
C THR A 8 -11.12 32.65 10.71
N ARG A 9 -11.25 31.32 10.54
CA ARG A 9 -11.54 30.69 9.25
C ARG A 9 -13.03 30.37 9.19
N GLU A 10 -13.72 30.98 8.23
CA GLU A 10 -15.15 30.80 8.02
C GLU A 10 -15.40 30.10 6.68
N TRP A 11 -16.44 29.26 6.60
CA TRP A 11 -16.89 28.73 5.33
C TRP A 11 -17.43 29.85 4.44
N VAL A 12 -17.11 29.79 3.15
CA VAL A 12 -17.54 30.82 2.19
C VAL A 12 -19.04 30.69 1.90
N GLU A 13 -19.56 29.47 1.98
CA GLU A 13 -20.96 29.15 1.74
C GLU A 13 -21.48 28.24 2.86
N PRO A 14 -22.66 28.50 3.44
CA PRO A 14 -23.26 27.65 4.47
C PRO A 14 -23.46 26.20 4.02
N ARG A 15 -23.72 25.99 2.73
CA ARG A 15 -23.87 24.65 2.15
C ARG A 15 -22.58 23.83 2.25
N ALA A 16 -21.43 24.47 2.01
CA ALA A 16 -20.13 23.80 2.10
C ALA A 16 -19.82 23.34 3.54
N ALA A 17 -20.19 24.16 4.54
CA ALA A 17 -20.05 23.78 5.94
C ALA A 17 -20.86 22.52 6.26
N ARG A 18 -22.15 22.49 5.87
CA ARG A 18 -23.04 21.35 6.13
C ARG A 18 -22.55 20.06 5.47
N VAL A 19 -22.10 20.13 4.22
CA VAL A 19 -21.56 18.96 3.50
C VAL A 19 -20.29 18.46 4.15
N TYR A 20 -19.40 19.37 4.57
CA TYR A 20 -18.16 18.99 5.25
C TYR A 20 -18.43 18.33 6.61
N GLU A 21 -19.32 18.89 7.41
CA GLU A 21 -19.71 18.31 8.71
C GLU A 21 -20.34 16.92 8.54
N ALA A 22 -21.27 16.77 7.58
CA ALA A 22 -21.87 15.47 7.27
C ALA A 22 -20.83 14.44 6.79
N TYR A 23 -19.83 14.87 6.03
CA TYR A 23 -18.72 14.01 5.63
C TYR A 23 -17.89 13.55 6.83
N GLN A 24 -17.50 14.47 7.72
CA GLN A 24 -16.73 14.12 8.92
C GLN A 24 -17.48 13.12 9.80
N GLN A 25 -18.78 13.32 9.98
CA GLN A 25 -19.62 12.39 10.73
C GLN A 25 -19.64 11.00 10.09
N ARG A 26 -19.92 10.90 8.79
CA ARG A 26 -19.93 9.62 8.07
C ARG A 26 -18.58 8.93 8.07
N PHE A 27 -17.50 9.71 7.99
CA PHE A 27 -16.14 9.20 8.03
C PHE A 27 -15.78 8.62 9.39
N GLU A 28 -16.21 9.26 10.49
CA GLU A 28 -16.08 8.70 11.83
C GLU A 28 -16.91 7.42 11.97
N GLU A 29 -18.17 7.43 11.55
CA GLU A 29 -19.04 6.24 11.56
C GLU A 29 -18.41 5.05 10.81
N TRP A 30 -17.84 5.30 9.63
CA TRP A 30 -17.12 4.28 8.86
C TRP A 30 -15.91 3.74 9.62
N ARG A 31 -15.15 4.61 10.28
CA ARG A 31 -13.95 4.23 11.05
C ARG A 31 -14.30 3.35 12.23
N GLN A 32 -15.37 3.70 12.95
CA GLN A 32 -15.88 2.92 14.09
C GLN A 32 -16.53 1.59 13.66
N SER A 33 -16.96 1.49 12.41
CA SER A 33 -17.52 0.26 11.84
C SER A 33 -16.45 -0.70 11.34
N GLN A 34 -15.17 -0.29 11.29
CA GLN A 34 -14.09 -1.19 10.91
C GLN A 34 -13.87 -2.22 12.03
N PRO A 35 -13.54 -3.47 11.67
CA PRO A 35 -13.18 -4.47 12.67
C PRO A 35 -11.98 -3.99 13.48
N ASP A 36 -12.03 -4.21 14.80
CA ASP A 36 -10.85 -4.05 15.66
C ASP A 36 -9.78 -5.00 15.13
N SER A 37 -8.78 -4.46 14.44
CA SER A 37 -7.65 -5.27 13.98
C SER A 37 -6.91 -5.78 15.21
N GLU A 38 -7.05 -7.07 15.51
CA GLU A 38 -6.32 -7.75 16.59
C GLU A 38 -4.79 -7.62 16.42
N ASP A 39 -4.32 -7.36 15.19
CA ASP A 39 -2.91 -7.17 14.84
C ASP A 39 -2.41 -5.72 15.00
N GLY A 40 -3.24 -4.78 15.47
CA GLY A 40 -2.85 -3.38 15.61
C GLY A 40 -2.59 -2.67 14.27
N SER A 41 -2.95 -3.30 13.15
CA SER A 41 -2.94 -2.68 11.83
C SER A 41 -4.08 -1.69 11.76
N SER A 42 -3.78 -0.41 11.93
CA SER A 42 -4.75 0.66 11.71
C SER A 42 -5.30 0.50 10.29
N THR A 43 -6.62 0.27 10.17
CA THR A 43 -7.29 0.13 8.88
C THR A 43 -7.12 1.43 8.10
N GLN A 44 -6.09 1.47 7.26
CA GLN A 44 -5.83 2.61 6.41
C GLN A 44 -7.03 2.78 5.50
N VAL A 45 -7.64 3.96 5.57
CA VAL A 45 -8.72 4.36 4.66
C VAL A 45 -8.23 4.26 3.23
N SER A 46 -8.90 3.44 2.41
CA SER A 46 -8.62 3.40 0.99
C SER A 46 -9.24 4.61 0.28
N LEU A 47 -8.68 5.00 -0.86
CA LEU A 47 -9.28 6.05 -1.70
C LEU A 47 -10.70 5.70 -2.15
N ASN A 48 -11.00 4.41 -2.32
CA ASN A 48 -12.34 3.94 -2.67
C ASN A 48 -13.34 4.15 -1.52
N ASP A 49 -12.90 3.95 -0.27
CA ASP A 49 -13.73 4.23 0.91
C ASP A 49 -14.04 5.71 1.03
N VAL A 50 -13.04 6.58 0.84
CA VAL A 50 -13.23 8.04 0.80
C VAL A 50 -14.24 8.44 -0.27
N ALA A 51 -14.08 7.90 -1.49
CA ALA A 51 -14.96 8.16 -2.62
C ALA A 51 -16.40 7.69 -2.35
N SER A 52 -16.56 6.54 -1.73
CA SER A 52 -17.85 5.98 -1.33
C SER A 52 -18.56 6.86 -0.29
N ILE A 53 -17.85 7.20 0.79
CA ILE A 53 -18.36 8.08 1.87
C ILE A 53 -18.76 9.44 1.29
N TRP A 54 -17.90 10.04 0.45
CA TRP A 54 -18.19 11.31 -0.20
C TRP A 54 -19.44 11.24 -1.08
N THR A 55 -19.56 10.19 -1.90
CA THR A 55 -20.71 9.97 -2.77
C THR A 55 -22.00 9.86 -1.96
N GLN A 56 -21.99 9.19 -0.82
CA GLN A 56 -23.15 9.09 0.06
C GLN A 56 -23.56 10.46 0.64
N VAL A 57 -22.58 11.30 1.00
CA VAL A 57 -22.82 12.62 1.60
C VAL A 57 -23.39 13.62 0.60
N VAL A 58 -22.89 13.64 -0.64
CA VAL A 58 -23.33 14.62 -1.65
C VAL A 58 -24.62 14.22 -2.39
N GLY A 59 -25.22 13.09 -2.01
CA GLY A 59 -26.51 12.62 -2.56
C GLY A 59 -26.38 11.71 -3.78
N GLY A 60 -25.24 11.04 -3.93
CA GLY A 60 -25.00 10.08 -5.01
C GLY A 60 -24.42 10.68 -6.28
N ALA A 61 -24.13 9.81 -7.25
CA ALA A 61 -23.66 10.20 -8.56
C ALA A 61 -24.82 10.69 -9.43
N LYS A 62 -24.70 11.88 -10.01
CA LYS A 62 -25.64 12.39 -11.01
C LYS A 62 -25.05 12.16 -12.40
N LYS A 63 -25.75 11.37 -13.24
CA LYS A 63 -25.27 11.00 -14.58
C LYS A 63 -23.86 10.35 -14.53
N GLY A 64 -23.68 9.43 -13.58
CA GLY A 64 -22.41 8.74 -13.34
C GLY A 64 -21.35 9.57 -12.61
N ARG A 65 -21.50 10.90 -12.52
CA ARG A 65 -20.48 11.78 -11.90
C ARG A 65 -20.89 12.25 -10.52
N THR A 66 -19.96 12.19 -9.58
CA THR A 66 -20.09 12.76 -8.23
C THR A 66 -19.36 14.10 -8.18
N TYR A 67 -19.99 15.14 -7.65
CA TYR A 67 -19.35 16.46 -7.53
C TYR A 67 -18.08 16.37 -6.70
N GLY A 68 -16.98 16.99 -7.16
CA GLY A 68 -15.69 16.96 -6.46
C GLY A 68 -14.92 15.63 -6.56
N LEU A 69 -15.51 14.63 -7.22
CA LEU A 69 -14.87 13.35 -7.51
C LEU A 69 -14.44 13.35 -8.99
N GLY A 70 -13.17 13.05 -9.25
CA GLY A 70 -12.62 13.05 -10.60
C GLY A 70 -13.25 11.98 -11.52
N SER A 71 -12.88 11.99 -12.80
CA SER A 71 -13.46 11.10 -13.82
C SER A 71 -13.28 9.61 -13.50
N GLN A 72 -12.21 9.26 -12.80
CA GLN A 72 -11.85 7.90 -12.41
C GLN A 72 -12.85 7.26 -11.43
N TYR A 73 -13.72 8.04 -10.79
CA TYR A 73 -14.74 7.55 -9.85
C TYR A 73 -16.16 7.63 -10.42
N SER A 74 -16.30 7.79 -11.74
CA SER A 74 -17.61 7.83 -12.39
C SER A 74 -18.24 6.44 -12.42
N VAL A 75 -19.46 6.29 -11.89
CA VAL A 75 -20.22 5.02 -11.96
C VAL A 75 -20.63 4.79 -13.41
N GLY A 76 -20.01 3.79 -14.04
CA GLY A 76 -20.06 3.52 -15.49
C GLY A 76 -18.70 3.60 -16.18
N CYS A 77 -17.68 4.13 -15.50
CA CYS A 77 -16.30 3.90 -15.86
C CYS A 77 -15.91 2.52 -15.32
N SER A 78 -16.42 1.47 -15.96
CA SER A 78 -15.63 0.25 -16.00
C SER A 78 -14.23 0.66 -16.43
N THR A 79 -13.21 0.12 -15.79
CA THR A 79 -11.78 0.18 -16.18
C THR A 79 -11.52 -0.36 -17.61
N THR A 80 -12.55 -0.46 -18.45
CA THR A 80 -12.44 -0.48 -19.89
C THR A 80 -12.13 0.94 -20.37
N LEU A 81 -10.84 1.24 -20.35
CA LEU A 81 -10.14 2.05 -21.36
C LEU A 81 -11.09 2.61 -22.44
N LEU A 82 -11.53 3.85 -22.28
CA LEU A 82 -11.93 4.66 -23.42
C LEU A 82 -10.72 5.55 -23.74
N PRO A 83 -9.92 5.21 -24.76
CA PRO A 83 -8.92 6.11 -25.29
C PRO A 83 -9.68 7.20 -26.05
N GLY A 84 -9.90 8.33 -25.40
CA GLY A 84 -10.62 9.44 -25.99
C GLY A 84 -10.48 10.66 -25.11
N ASP A 85 -9.51 11.50 -25.49
CA ASP A 85 -9.46 12.92 -25.15
C ASP A 85 -8.97 13.30 -23.74
N ALA A 86 -7.74 12.92 -23.42
CA ALA A 86 -6.84 13.76 -22.63
C ALA A 86 -5.45 13.64 -23.23
N SER A 87 -4.76 14.76 -23.41
CA SER A 87 -3.45 14.90 -24.06
C SER A 87 -2.45 13.77 -23.71
N TYR A 88 -2.46 12.70 -24.51
CA TYR A 88 -1.55 11.55 -24.44
C TYR A 88 -0.26 11.96 -25.13
N SER A 89 0.65 12.60 -24.40
CA SER A 89 2.03 12.76 -24.88
C SER A 89 3.07 12.52 -23.80
N GLN A 90 2.68 12.47 -22.52
CA GLN A 90 3.62 12.27 -21.41
C GLN A 90 3.60 10.83 -20.86
N ASP A 91 2.48 10.10 -20.96
CA ASP A 91 2.34 8.77 -20.37
C ASP A 91 3.10 7.65 -21.10
N HIS A 92 3.43 7.79 -22.38
CA HIS A 92 4.10 6.71 -23.11
C HIS A 92 5.56 6.52 -22.68
N GLU A 93 6.27 7.62 -22.43
CA GLU A 93 7.66 7.60 -22.00
C GLU A 93 7.81 7.11 -20.56
N GLU A 94 6.88 7.49 -19.67
CA GLU A 94 6.83 7.00 -18.29
C GLU A 94 6.46 5.51 -18.23
N GLU A 95 5.51 5.03 -19.04
CA GLU A 95 5.18 3.61 -19.15
C GLU A 95 6.37 2.76 -19.64
N GLU A 96 7.09 3.22 -20.66
CA GLU A 96 8.29 2.54 -21.18
C GLU A 96 9.42 2.52 -20.15
N ALA A 97 9.63 3.64 -19.43
CA ALA A 97 10.63 3.72 -18.36
C ALA A 97 10.33 2.72 -17.23
N LEU A 98 9.07 2.63 -16.78
CA LEU A 98 8.65 1.68 -15.76
C LEU A 98 8.75 0.23 -16.25
N ARG A 99 8.39 -0.05 -17.51
CA ARG A 99 8.55 -1.39 -18.10
C ARG A 99 10.01 -1.83 -18.12
N LYS A 100 10.92 -0.90 -18.42
CA LYS A 100 12.37 -1.15 -18.41
C LYS A 100 12.88 -1.42 -16.99
N GLU A 101 12.46 -0.64 -16.00
CA GLU A 101 12.85 -0.84 -14.60
C GLU A 101 12.36 -2.20 -14.06
N VAL A 102 11.15 -2.63 -14.43
CA VAL A 102 10.62 -3.96 -14.07
C VAL A 102 11.44 -5.09 -14.69
N GLU A 103 11.91 -4.93 -15.93
CA GLU A 103 12.76 -5.92 -16.59
C GLU A 103 14.13 -6.04 -15.90
N GLU A 104 14.75 -4.90 -15.58
CA GLU A 104 16.02 -4.84 -14.86
C GLU A 104 15.95 -5.48 -13.47
N LEU A 105 14.94 -5.11 -12.66
CA LEU A 105 14.73 -5.69 -11.33
C LEU A 105 14.50 -7.20 -11.37
N LYS A 106 13.85 -7.70 -12.42
CA LYS A 106 13.61 -9.13 -12.60
C LYS A 106 14.89 -9.88 -12.97
N GLU A 107 15.79 -9.25 -13.73
CA GLU A 107 17.11 -9.80 -14.02
C GLU A 107 17.98 -9.85 -12.76
N GLU A 108 18.03 -8.76 -11.99
CA GLU A 108 18.74 -8.68 -10.71
C GLU A 108 18.26 -9.76 -9.73
N GLN A 109 16.94 -9.93 -9.57
CA GLN A 109 16.38 -10.99 -8.71
C GLN A 109 16.82 -12.40 -9.12
N LYS A 110 16.93 -12.64 -10.44
CA LYS A 110 17.36 -13.94 -10.96
C LYS A 110 18.84 -14.16 -10.63
N GLU A 111 19.67 -13.13 -10.77
CA GLU A 111 21.08 -13.19 -10.42
C GLU A 111 21.25 -13.45 -8.92
N ASP A 112 20.59 -12.68 -8.06
CA ASP A 112 20.61 -12.84 -6.61
C ASP A 112 20.21 -14.25 -6.18
N ARG A 113 19.14 -14.80 -6.78
CA ARG A 113 18.72 -16.18 -6.52
C ARG A 113 19.81 -17.18 -6.89
N THR A 114 20.53 -16.99 -8.00
CA THR A 114 21.64 -17.88 -8.37
C THR A 114 22.83 -17.74 -7.43
N ASN A 115 23.15 -16.51 -6.99
CA ASN A 115 24.24 -16.24 -6.06
C ASN A 115 23.94 -16.83 -4.68
N PHE A 116 22.71 -16.73 -4.20
CA PHE A 116 22.24 -17.38 -2.98
C PHE A 116 22.40 -18.90 -3.05
N ASN A 117 21.97 -19.53 -4.15
CA ASN A 117 22.11 -20.99 -4.32
C ASN A 117 23.59 -21.43 -4.35
N LYS A 118 24.48 -20.66 -5.00
CA LYS A 118 25.93 -20.94 -4.99
C LYS A 118 26.50 -20.85 -3.57
N LEU A 119 26.11 -19.81 -2.83
CA LEU A 119 26.55 -19.62 -1.44
C LEU A 119 26.06 -20.77 -0.55
N GLN A 120 24.78 -21.15 -0.68
CA GLN A 120 24.20 -22.28 0.04
C GLN A 120 24.97 -23.58 -0.23
N SER A 121 25.28 -23.87 -1.50
CA SER A 121 26.05 -25.06 -1.88
C SER A 121 27.46 -25.04 -1.29
N LEU A 122 28.11 -23.88 -1.24
CA LEU A 122 29.45 -23.75 -0.65
C LEU A 122 29.43 -24.00 0.86
N VAL A 123 28.43 -23.45 1.56
CA VAL A 123 28.23 -23.67 2.99
C VAL A 123 27.94 -25.15 3.28
N GLU A 124 27.06 -25.78 2.52
CA GLU A 124 26.73 -27.20 2.66
C GLU A 124 27.96 -28.10 2.46
N LYS A 125 28.77 -27.80 1.43
CA LYS A 125 30.03 -28.51 1.18
C LYS A 125 31.03 -28.34 2.34
N PHE A 126 31.13 -27.14 2.90
CA PHE A 126 32.01 -26.86 4.03
C PHE A 126 31.55 -27.58 5.32
N MET A 127 30.24 -27.63 5.55
CA MET A 127 29.65 -28.33 6.70
C MET A 127 29.77 -29.86 6.55
N SER A 128 29.60 -30.39 5.33
CA SER A 128 29.73 -31.81 5.03
C SER A 128 31.18 -32.30 4.96
N GLY A 129 32.15 -31.38 4.86
CA GLY A 129 33.59 -31.68 4.79
C GLY A 129 34.31 -31.73 6.14
N ARG A 130 33.64 -31.41 7.26
CA ARG A 130 34.21 -31.62 8.61
C ARG A 130 33.88 -33.04 9.05
N PRO A 131 34.88 -33.91 9.31
CA PRO A 131 34.61 -35.07 10.16
C PRO A 131 34.23 -34.51 11.53
N PHE A 132 33.00 -34.73 11.97
CA PHE A 132 32.70 -34.76 13.40
C PHE A 132 33.57 -35.88 13.97
N GLY A 133 34.76 -35.51 14.44
CA GLY A 133 35.65 -36.43 15.14
C GLY A 133 34.91 -36.96 16.37
N PRO A 134 35.02 -38.28 16.68
CA PRO A 134 34.34 -38.84 17.82
C PRO A 134 34.88 -38.18 19.09
N SER A 135 34.00 -37.56 19.87
CA SER A 135 34.28 -37.14 21.23
C SER A 135 34.38 -38.39 22.11
N ASN A 136 35.54 -39.06 22.07
CA ASN A 136 35.91 -40.12 23.02
C ASN A 136 37.28 -39.78 23.64
N GLY A 137 37.31 -39.79 24.97
CA GLY A 137 38.44 -39.48 25.86
C GLY A 137 38.01 -38.37 26.81
N GLU A 138 37.79 -38.60 28.11
CA GLU A 138 38.72 -39.17 29.10
C GLU A 138 37.92 -40.10 30.06
N ASP A 139 38.14 -41.43 30.05
CA ASP A 139 39.04 -42.21 30.91
C ASP A 139 39.71 -41.51 32.11
N GLY A 140 39.41 -42.03 33.30
CA GLY A 140 40.36 -42.20 34.42
C GLY A 140 40.74 -40.97 35.25
N GLY A 141 40.14 -40.84 36.44
CA GLY A 141 40.58 -39.89 37.47
C GLY A 141 39.99 -40.18 38.85
N ASP A 142 40.55 -41.19 39.51
CA ASP A 142 40.68 -41.46 40.95
C ASP A 142 40.27 -40.32 41.93
N ASN A 143 39.47 -40.61 42.98
CA ASN A 143 39.88 -40.59 44.40
C ASN A 143 38.72 -40.51 45.44
N GLU A 144 38.86 -41.36 46.47
CA GLU A 144 38.55 -41.23 47.91
C GLU A 144 37.27 -40.49 48.40
N PHE A 145 36.31 -41.24 48.97
CA PHE A 145 36.17 -41.45 50.42
C PHE A 145 35.18 -42.58 50.75
#